data_AF-D9XAV7-F1
#
_entry.id   AF-D9XAV7-F1
#
_cell.length_a   1.000
_cell.length_b   1.000
_cell.length_c   1.000
_cell.angle_alpha   90.00
_cell.angle_beta   90.00
_cell.angle_gamma   90.00
#
_symmetry.space_group_name_H-M   'P 1'
#
loop_
_entity.id
_entity.type
_entity.pdbx_description
1 polymer ?
#
loop_
_entity_poly.entity_id
_entity_poly.type
_entity_poly.pdbx_seq_one_letter_code
_entity_poly.pdbx_strand_id
1 'polypeptide(L)'
;MTDGGRLLPWAGPEGKPCYLVGDGTGYVSRLADDIEDLQLGMAGDLLGHAAELLAERRVTSAELRYLALRLTESLRDVTRVAESRGARLRAGSH
;
A
#
# COMPACT_ATOMS: atom_id res chain seq x y z
N MET A 1 -16.98 -21.67 7.63
CA MET A 1 -15.77 -21.75 6.79
C MET A 1 -15.60 -20.36 6.15
N THR A 2 -14.99 -19.43 6.87
CA THR A 2 -14.64 -18.10 6.31
C THR A 2 -13.42 -18.30 5.43
N ASP A 3 -13.69 -18.71 4.20
CA ASP A 3 -12.70 -18.89 3.15
C ASP A 3 -12.28 -17.51 2.63
N GLY A 4 -10.98 -17.23 2.63
CA GLY A 4 -10.41 -15.97 2.18
C GLY A 4 -9.29 -15.48 3.09
N GLY A 5 -8.06 -15.93 2.85
CA GLY A 5 -6.89 -15.39 3.55
C GLY A 5 -6.76 -13.87 3.36
N ARG A 6 -6.29 -13.16 4.39
CA ARG A 6 -5.96 -11.73 4.34
C ARG A 6 -4.75 -11.50 3.46
N LEU A 7 -4.89 -10.69 2.40
CA LEU A 7 -3.73 -10.19 1.65
C LEU A 7 -2.86 -9.31 2.55
N LEU A 8 -1.57 -9.63 2.68
CA LEU A 8 -0.62 -8.89 3.49
C LEU A 8 -0.02 -7.72 2.70
N PRO A 9 0.29 -6.56 3.33
CA PRO A 9 0.80 -5.37 2.63
C PRO A 9 2.25 -5.52 2.11
N TRP A 10 2.94 -6.60 2.46
CA TRP A 10 4.24 -6.98 1.90
C TRP A 10 4.09 -8.14 0.91
N ALA A 11 5.04 -8.23 -0.01
CA ALA A 11 5.19 -9.37 -0.91
C ALA A 11 5.99 -10.50 -0.26
N GLY A 12 5.74 -11.71 -0.73
CA GLY A 12 6.57 -12.88 -0.44
C GLY A 12 7.82 -12.91 -1.32
N PRO A 13 8.55 -14.03 -1.29
CA PRO A 13 9.66 -14.27 -2.20
C PRO A 13 9.25 -14.00 -3.65
N GLU A 14 10.17 -13.41 -4.42
CA GLU A 14 9.96 -13.08 -5.84
C GLU A 14 8.83 -12.08 -6.12
N GLY A 15 8.39 -11.31 -5.11
CA GLY A 15 7.34 -10.30 -5.28
C GLY A 15 5.92 -10.88 -5.34
N LYS A 16 5.74 -12.15 -4.99
CA LYS A 16 4.43 -12.82 -5.05
C LYS A 16 3.47 -12.30 -3.95
N PRO A 17 2.16 -12.22 -4.20
CA PRO A 17 1.18 -11.93 -3.16
C PRO A 17 1.29 -12.90 -1.98
N CYS A 18 1.15 -12.38 -0.75
CA CYS A 18 1.20 -13.17 0.48
C CYS A 18 -0.14 -13.09 1.21
N TYR A 19 -0.63 -14.23 1.67
CA TYR A 19 -1.91 -14.33 2.35
C TYR A 19 -1.74 -14.92 3.76
N LEU A 20 -2.45 -14.33 4.73
CA LEU A 20 -2.57 -14.83 6.09
C LEU A 20 -3.92 -15.50 6.27
N VAL A 21 -3.94 -16.78 6.64
CA VAL A 21 -5.16 -17.51 6.97
C VAL A 21 -5.35 -17.47 8.49
N GLY A 22 -6.51 -16.98 8.94
CA GLY A 22 -6.83 -16.86 10.37
C GLY A 22 -8.08 -16.02 10.61
N ASP A 23 -8.42 -15.80 11.88
CA ASP A 23 -9.59 -15.02 12.32
C ASP A 23 -9.43 -13.49 12.21
N GLY A 24 -8.26 -13.02 11.74
CA GLY A 24 -7.98 -11.59 11.57
C GLY A 24 -7.61 -10.84 12.84
N THR A 25 -7.46 -11.50 14.00
CA THR A 25 -7.19 -10.85 15.29
C THR A 25 -5.78 -11.11 15.84
N GLY A 26 -5.02 -12.01 15.21
CA GLY A 26 -3.66 -12.37 15.61
C GLY A 26 -2.61 -11.27 15.42
N TYR A 27 -1.41 -11.50 15.97
CA TYR A 27 -0.27 -10.57 15.91
C TYR A 27 0.06 -10.12 14.48
N VAL A 28 0.11 -11.04 13.52
CA VAL A 28 0.41 -10.73 12.12
C VAL A 28 -0.66 -9.84 11.48
N SER A 29 -1.91 -9.96 11.94
CA SER A 29 -3.00 -9.09 11.47
C SER A 29 -2.76 -7.65 11.91
N ARG A 30 -2.42 -7.43 13.19
CA ARG A 30 -2.07 -6.09 13.70
C ARG A 30 -0.83 -5.52 13.02
N LEU A 31 0.21 -6.34 12.82
CA LEU A 31 1.40 -5.91 12.08
C LEU A 31 1.07 -5.50 10.64
N ALA A 32 0.12 -6.20 10.01
CA ALA A 32 -0.37 -5.81 8.70
C ALA A 32 -1.15 -4.50 8.73
N ASP A 33 -1.93 -4.22 9.77
CA ASP A 33 -2.59 -2.91 9.95
C ASP A 33 -1.55 -1.79 10.10
N ASP A 34 -0.54 -1.98 10.96
CA ASP A 34 0.53 -1.00 11.19
C ASP A 34 1.32 -0.68 9.90
N ILE A 35 1.61 -1.71 9.10
CA ILE A 35 2.34 -1.53 7.83
C ILE A 35 1.44 -0.87 6.77
N GLU A 36 0.15 -1.23 6.70
CA GLU A 36 -0.81 -0.54 5.83
C GLU A 36 -0.85 0.96 6.16
N ASP A 37 -0.92 1.32 7.43
CA ASP A 37 -0.97 2.72 7.87
C ASP A 37 0.35 3.46 7.59
N LEU A 38 1.50 2.80 7.80
CA LEU A 38 2.81 3.36 7.45
C LEU A 38 2.91 3.64 5.94
N GLN A 39 2.52 2.68 5.10
CA GLN A 39 2.55 2.83 3.64
C GLN A 39 1.65 3.97 3.16
N LEU A 40 0.45 4.11 3.74
CA LEU A 40 -0.47 5.20 3.42
C LEU A 40 0.07 6.57 3.87
N GLY A 41 0.71 6.64 5.05
CA GLY A 41 1.39 7.85 5.52
C GLY A 41 2.51 8.28 4.58
N MET A 42 3.40 7.35 4.21
CA MET A 42 4.48 7.60 3.25
C MET A 42 3.97 8.03 1.87
N ALA A 43 2.84 7.48 1.41
CA ALA A 43 2.19 7.92 0.19
C ALA A 43 1.70 9.37 0.29
N GLY A 44 1.11 9.75 1.43
CA GLY A 44 0.71 11.12 1.72
C GLY A 44 1.88 12.09 1.69
N ASP A 45 2.98 11.76 2.36
CA ASP A 45 4.20 12.58 2.37
C ASP A 45 4.78 12.74 0.96
N LEU A 46 4.81 11.66 0.18
CA LEU A 46 5.29 11.69 -1.21
C LEU A 46 4.40 12.57 -2.09
N LEU A 47 3.08 12.53 -1.91
CA LEU A 47 2.15 13.42 -2.63
C LEU A 47 2.36 14.89 -2.26
N GLY A 48 2.65 15.19 -0.99
CA GLY A 48 3.03 16.53 -0.55
C GLY A 48 4.28 17.03 -1.28
N HIS A 49 5.34 16.22 -1.28
CA HIS A 49 6.58 16.55 -1.99
C HIS A 49 6.37 16.66 -3.50
N ALA A 50 5.54 15.81 -4.09
CA ALA A 50 5.19 15.88 -5.51
C ALA A 50 4.52 17.22 -5.86
N ALA A 51 3.60 17.68 -5.02
CA ALA A 51 2.89 18.94 -5.22
C ALA A 51 3.84 20.14 -5.15
N GLU A 52 4.76 20.15 -4.17
CA GLU A 52 5.79 21.18 -4.04
C GLU A 52 6.70 21.22 -5.26
N LEU A 53 7.25 20.06 -5.67
CA LEU A 53 8.15 19.96 -6.81
C LEU A 53 7.46 20.38 -8.11
N LEU A 54 6.22 19.95 -8.35
CA LEU A 54 5.46 20.33 -9.55
C LEU A 54 5.07 21.82 -9.59
N ALA A 55 5.06 22.51 -8.44
CA ALA A 55 4.85 23.96 -8.40
C ALA A 55 6.11 24.76 -8.80
N GLU A 56 7.29 24.13 -8.82
CA GLU A 56 8.53 24.80 -9.19
C GLU A 56 8.62 25.09 -10.70
N ARG A 57 9.06 26.30 -11.04
CA ARG A 57 9.16 26.74 -12.44
C ARG A 57 10.29 26.08 -13.25
N ARG A 58 11.18 25.32 -12.59
CA ARG A 58 12.42 24.79 -13.17
C ARG A 58 12.72 23.34 -12.72
N VAL A 59 11.72 22.47 -12.78
CA VAL A 59 11.96 21.03 -12.61
C VAL A 59 12.65 20.45 -13.84
N THR A 60 13.68 19.65 -13.62
CA THR A 60 14.39 18.91 -14.66
C THR A 60 13.66 17.61 -15.06
N SER A 61 13.88 17.13 -16.27
CA SER A 61 13.35 15.83 -16.71
C SER A 61 13.82 14.64 -15.84
N ALA A 62 15.00 14.77 -15.21
CA ALA A 62 15.53 13.75 -14.32
C ALA A 62 14.73 13.68 -13.01
N GLU A 63 14.42 14.84 -12.42
CA GLU A 63 13.57 14.94 -11.22
C GLU A 63 12.15 14.45 -11.50
N LEU A 64 11.56 14.82 -12.64
CA LEU A 64 10.23 14.31 -13.04
C LEU A 64 10.22 12.79 -13.20
N ARG A 65 11.26 12.21 -13.82
CA ARG A 65 11.36 10.75 -13.98
C ARG A 65 11.53 10.05 -12.64
N TYR A 66 12.32 10.62 -11.74
CA TYR A 66 12.48 10.10 -10.38
C TYR A 66 11.15 10.16 -9.62
N LEU A 67 10.47 11.31 -9.64
CA LEU A 67 9.17 11.47 -9.00
C LEU A 67 8.14 10.47 -9.54
N ALA A 68 8.07 10.30 -10.86
CA ALA A 68 7.16 9.34 -11.49
C ALA A 68 7.46 7.88 -11.06
N LEU A 69 8.73 7.51 -10.92
CA LEU A 69 9.11 6.18 -10.41
C LEU A 69 8.62 5.99 -8.97
N ARG A 70 8.89 6.95 -8.08
CA ARG A 70 8.48 6.89 -6.67
C ARG A 70 6.96 6.85 -6.51
N LEU A 71 6.23 7.66 -7.29
CA LEU A 71 4.78 7.65 -7.30
C LEU A 71 4.24 6.30 -7.81
N THR A 72 4.87 5.70 -8.81
CA THR A 72 4.47 4.38 -9.32
C THR A 72 4.67 3.28 -8.27
N GLU A 73 5.78 3.32 -7.52
CA GLU A 73 6.04 2.40 -6.40
C GLU A 73 4.98 2.57 -5.30
N SER A 74 4.75 3.80 -4.86
CA SER A 74 3.77 4.10 -3.81
C SER A 74 2.34 3.73 -4.22
N LEU A 75 1.94 3.97 -5.48
CA LEU A 75 0.61 3.59 -5.98
C LEU A 75 0.39 2.06 -5.99
N ARG A 76 1.43 1.26 -6.22
CA ARG A 76 1.32 -0.20 -6.12
C ARG A 76 1.02 -0.62 -4.68
N ASP A 77 1.71 -0.03 -3.72
CA ASP A 77 1.48 -0.29 -2.30
C ASP A 77 0.06 0.13 -1.89
N VAL A 78 -0.36 1.35 -2.25
CA VAL A 78 -1.72 1.86 -1.97
C VAL A 78 -2.81 0.97 -2.59
N THR A 79 -2.63 0.52 -3.83
CA THR A 79 -3.58 -0.38 -4.49
C THR A 79 -3.71 -1.70 -3.73
N ARG A 80 -2.58 -2.27 -3.28
CA ARG A 80 -2.56 -3.49 -2.48
C ARG A 80 -3.28 -3.34 -1.13
N VAL A 81 -3.07 -2.20 -0.45
CA VAL A 81 -3.78 -1.88 0.80
C VAL A 81 -5.30 -1.79 0.54
N ALA A 82 -5.70 -1.11 -0.54
CA ALA A 82 -7.11 -0.97 -0.90
C ALA A 82 -7.77 -2.33 -1.22
N GLU A 83 -7.09 -3.20 -1.96
CA GLU A 83 -7.54 -4.57 -2.24
C GLU A 83 -7.71 -5.39 -0.96
N SER A 84 -6.72 -5.34 -0.06
CA SER A 84 -6.77 -6.06 1.22
C SER A 84 -7.93 -5.59 2.09
N ARG A 85 -8.06 -4.28 2.30
CA ARG A 85 -9.16 -3.69 3.09
C ARG A 85 -10.52 -3.99 2.46
N GLY A 86 -10.64 -3.88 1.13
CA GLY A 86 -11.87 -4.19 0.39
C GLY A 86 -12.30 -5.65 0.52
N ALA A 87 -11.37 -6.60 0.50
CA ALA A 87 -11.66 -8.01 0.74
C ALA A 87 -12.18 -8.25 2.18
N ARG A 88 -11.55 -7.62 3.19
CA ARG A 88 -11.99 -7.73 4.59
C ARG A 88 -13.40 -7.17 4.83
N LEU A 89 -13.74 -6.06 4.19
CA LEU A 89 -15.09 -5.46 4.29
C LEU A 89 -16.17 -6.40 3.74
N ARG A 90 -15.91 -7.06 2.60
CA ARG A 90 -16.84 -8.03 2.00
C ARG A 90 -17.02 -9.26 2.88
N ALA A 91 -15.94 -9.73 3.51
CA ALA A 91 -15.99 -10.88 4.42
C ALA A 91 -16.80 -10.60 5.70
N GLY A 92 -16.78 -9.36 6.22
CA GLY A 92 -17.58 -8.95 7.39
C GLY A 92 -19.02 -8.53 7.10
N SER A 93 -19.46 -8.56 5.83
CA SER A 93 -20.82 -8.18 5.42
C SER A 93 -21.78 -9.39 5.29
N HIS A 94 -21.38 -10.55 5.81
CA HIS A 94 -22.14 -11.81 5.85
C HIS A 94 -22.41 -12.25 7.28
#